data_AF-A0A429FGF9-F1
#
_entry.id   AF-A0A429FGF9-F1
#
_cell.length_a   1.000
_cell.length_b   1.000
_cell.length_c   1.000
_cell.angle_alpha   90.00
_cell.angle_beta   90.00
_cell.angle_gamma   90.00
#
_symmetry.space_group_name_H-M   'P 1'
#
loop_
_entity.id
_entity.type
_entity.pdbx_description
1 polymer ?
#
loop_
_entity_poly.entity_id
_entity_poly.type
_entity_poly.pdbx_seq_one_letter_code
_entity_poly.pdbx_strand_id
1 'polypeptide(L)'
;MSVAGAALAVGRLVDAVGNDHRGTLYPAAVPAVSVLLKVIRHLPGKPRIEALGVLLDWWGCFAPKPGYASTQDDDGRPAEVTEAVERQIRTAADVLRTVASDRSDGSPARKMAKDLLALLDAGSWSELAASR
;
A
#
# COMPACT_ATOMS: atom_id res chain seq x y z
N MET A 1 -12.73 -9.61 -19.08
CA MET A 1 -11.28 -9.65 -18.78
C MET A 1 -11.00 -11.01 -18.14
N SER A 2 -10.07 -11.81 -18.66
CA SER A 2 -9.76 -13.12 -18.05
C SER A 2 -9.00 -12.92 -16.72
N VAL A 3 -9.12 -13.89 -15.81
CA VAL A 3 -8.40 -13.88 -14.52
C VAL A 3 -6.89 -13.72 -14.71
N ALA A 4 -6.34 -14.32 -15.77
CA ALA A 4 -4.93 -14.18 -16.15
C ALA A 4 -4.54 -12.76 -16.60
N GLY A 5 -5.43 -12.07 -17.33
CA GLY A 5 -5.19 -10.68 -17.75
C GLY A 5 -5.22 -9.69 -16.58
N ALA A 6 -6.12 -9.91 -15.60
CA ALA A 6 -6.19 -9.10 -14.39
C ALA A 6 -4.94 -9.28 -13.51
N ALA A 7 -4.46 -10.53 -13.34
CA ALA A 7 -3.25 -10.81 -12.58
C ALA A 7 -2.00 -10.15 -13.21
N LEU A 8 -1.86 -10.19 -14.54
CA LEU A 8 -0.76 -9.53 -15.24
C LEU A 8 -0.80 -7.99 -15.10
N ALA A 9 -1.99 -7.40 -15.21
CA ALA A 9 -2.16 -5.96 -15.03
C ALA A 9 -1.84 -5.52 -13.59
N VAL A 10 -2.26 -6.31 -12.60
CA VAL A 10 -1.89 -6.09 -11.20
C VAL A 10 -0.38 -6.22 -11.00
N GLY A 11 0.26 -7.25 -11.57
CA GLY A 11 1.71 -7.41 -11.50
C GLY A 11 2.47 -6.21 -12.08
N ARG A 12 2.05 -5.70 -13.25
CA ARG A 12 2.67 -4.49 -13.85
C ARG A 12 2.45 -3.22 -13.02
N LEU A 13 1.28 -3.09 -12.39
CA LEU A 13 1.01 -1.99 -11.48
C LEU A 13 1.88 -2.09 -10.21
N VAL A 14 1.97 -3.29 -9.64
CA VAL A 14 2.85 -3.60 -8.51
C VAL A 14 4.30 -3.28 -8.84
N ASP A 15 4.81 -3.70 -9.99
CA ASP A 15 6.19 -3.40 -10.42
C ASP A 15 6.42 -1.89 -10.57
N ALA A 16 5.49 -1.18 -11.23
CA ALA A 16 5.63 0.23 -11.54
C ALA A 16 5.54 1.13 -10.30
N VAL A 17 4.62 0.81 -9.38
CA VAL A 17 4.39 1.65 -8.20
C VAL A 17 5.19 1.16 -7.00
N GLY A 18 5.44 -0.15 -6.89
CA GLY A 18 6.29 -0.75 -5.89
C GLY A 18 7.68 -0.13 -5.86
N ASN A 19 8.23 0.21 -7.04
CA ASN A 19 9.46 1.00 -7.21
C ASN A 19 10.61 0.62 -6.23
N ASP A 20 10.67 -0.65 -5.84
CA ASP A 20 11.60 -1.21 -4.84
C ASP A 20 13.06 -1.02 -5.25
N HIS A 21 13.30 -0.89 -6.56
CA HIS A 21 14.60 -0.61 -7.12
C HIS A 21 15.10 0.85 -6.90
N ARG A 22 14.27 1.79 -6.41
CA ARG A 22 14.63 3.22 -6.26
C ARG A 22 14.09 3.94 -5.01
N GLY A 23 13.31 3.28 -4.15
CA GLY A 23 12.89 3.83 -2.85
C GLY A 23 12.13 5.16 -2.91
N THR A 24 11.43 5.43 -4.01
CA THR A 24 10.82 6.74 -4.28
C THR A 24 9.33 6.64 -4.54
N LEU A 25 8.53 7.47 -3.89
CA LEU A 25 7.08 7.60 -4.15
C LEU A 25 6.79 8.70 -5.18
N TYR A 26 5.86 8.42 -6.09
CA TYR A 26 5.28 9.38 -7.02
C TYR A 26 3.79 9.58 -6.69
N PRO A 27 3.14 10.68 -7.15
CA PRO A 27 1.73 10.94 -6.90
C PRO A 27 0.80 9.81 -7.36
N ALA A 28 1.22 9.01 -8.35
CA ALA A 28 0.52 7.82 -8.81
C ALA A 28 0.37 6.73 -7.71
N ALA A 29 1.16 6.77 -6.64
CA ALA A 29 1.01 5.88 -5.49
C ALA A 29 -0.34 6.07 -4.79
N VAL A 30 -0.86 7.30 -4.76
CA VAL A 30 -2.13 7.63 -4.09
C VAL A 30 -3.32 6.85 -4.70
N PRO A 31 -3.59 6.90 -6.02
CA PRO A 31 -4.63 6.06 -6.60
C PRO A 31 -4.27 4.57 -6.63
N ALA A 32 -2.97 4.21 -6.59
CA ALA A 32 -2.55 2.81 -6.55
C ALA A 32 -2.91 2.13 -5.23
N VAL A 33 -2.86 2.82 -4.09
CA VAL A 33 -3.30 2.28 -2.78
C VAL A 33 -4.71 1.70 -2.87
N SER A 34 -5.64 2.43 -3.48
CA SER A 34 -7.02 1.97 -3.68
C SER A 34 -7.12 0.68 -4.49
N VAL A 35 -6.25 0.48 -5.49
CA VAL A 35 -6.19 -0.76 -6.28
C VAL A 35 -5.59 -1.89 -5.45
N LEU A 36 -4.48 -1.64 -4.75
CA LEU A 36 -3.81 -2.62 -3.90
C LEU A 36 -4.75 -3.12 -2.80
N LEU A 37 -5.51 -2.23 -2.15
CA LEU A 37 -6.50 -2.59 -1.14
C LEU A 37 -7.62 -3.48 -1.70
N LYS A 38 -8.06 -3.24 -2.93
CA LYS A 38 -9.03 -4.13 -3.63
C LYS A 38 -8.43 -5.51 -3.89
N VAL A 39 -7.17 -5.57 -4.33
CA VAL A 39 -6.44 -6.84 -4.52
C VAL A 39 -6.35 -7.60 -3.20
N ILE A 40 -5.93 -6.93 -2.12
CA ILE A 40 -5.81 -7.52 -0.78
C ILE A 40 -7.15 -8.12 -0.33
N ARG A 41 -8.23 -7.36 -0.50
CA ARG A 41 -9.58 -7.78 -0.09
C ARG A 41 -10.08 -8.98 -0.87
N HIS A 42 -9.92 -8.98 -2.19
CA HIS A 42 -10.68 -9.88 -3.07
C HIS A 42 -9.88 -11.01 -3.72
N LEU A 43 -8.55 -10.92 -3.78
CA LEU A 43 -7.71 -11.85 -4.54
C LEU A 43 -6.73 -12.59 -3.61
N PRO A 44 -7.14 -13.71 -2.97
CA PRO A 44 -6.26 -14.47 -2.08
C PRO A 44 -5.05 -15.08 -2.83
N GLY A 45 -4.08 -15.55 -2.05
CA GLY A 45 -2.84 -16.14 -2.58
C GLY A 45 -1.83 -15.09 -3.04
N LYS A 46 -1.09 -15.40 -4.11
CA LYS A 46 0.04 -14.59 -4.58
C LYS A 46 -0.28 -13.09 -4.80
N PRO A 47 -1.41 -12.70 -5.45
CA PRO A 47 -1.71 -11.28 -5.68
C PRO A 47 -1.88 -10.47 -4.38
N ARG A 48 -2.53 -11.04 -3.36
CA ARG A 48 -2.65 -10.40 -2.03
C ARG A 48 -1.30 -10.23 -1.37
N ILE A 49 -0.43 -11.24 -1.44
CA ILE A 49 0.92 -11.20 -0.85
C ILE A 49 1.74 -10.08 -1.50
N GLU A 50 1.73 -10.00 -2.83
CA GLU A 50 2.44 -8.95 -3.58
C GLU A 50 1.89 -7.56 -3.23
N ALA A 51 0.57 -7.39 -3.16
CA ALA A 51 -0.04 -6.12 -2.80
C ALA A 51 0.28 -5.68 -1.36
N LEU A 52 0.29 -6.62 -0.40
CA LEU A 52 0.72 -6.34 0.97
C LEU A 52 2.20 -5.98 1.04
N GLY A 53 3.04 -6.65 0.24
CA GLY A 53 4.48 -6.37 0.15
C GLY A 53 4.74 -4.93 -0.25
N VAL A 54 4.10 -4.49 -1.34
CA VAL A 54 4.19 -3.10 -1.80
C VAL A 54 3.82 -2.08 -0.72
N LEU A 55 2.71 -2.29 0.00
CA LEU A 55 2.29 -1.35 1.04
C LEU A 55 3.27 -1.33 2.23
N LEU A 56 3.86 -2.48 2.58
CA LEU A 56 4.91 -2.58 3.60
C LEU A 56 6.21 -1.91 3.15
N ASP A 57 6.61 -2.11 1.90
CA ASP A 57 7.82 -1.54 1.33
C ASP A 57 7.73 -0.02 1.23
N TRP A 58 6.54 0.55 1.01
CA TRP A 58 6.39 1.99 1.04
C TRP A 58 6.45 2.54 2.46
N TRP A 59 5.73 1.93 3.40
CA TRP A 59 5.46 2.51 4.72
C TRP A 59 6.75 2.86 5.49
N GLY A 60 7.02 4.15 5.63
CA GLY A 60 8.18 4.67 6.36
C GLY A 60 9.55 4.35 5.72
N CYS A 61 9.57 3.76 4.53
CA CYS A 61 10.80 3.39 3.82
C CYS A 61 11.01 4.24 2.56
N PHE A 62 9.93 4.73 1.95
CA PHE A 62 10.03 5.54 0.73
C PHE A 62 9.78 7.01 1.01
N ALA A 63 10.57 7.86 0.38
CA ALA A 63 10.35 9.31 0.36
C ALA A 63 9.70 9.73 -0.98
N PRO A 64 8.87 10.78 -1.00
CA PRO A 64 8.40 11.35 -2.26
C PRO A 64 9.56 11.80 -3.14
N LYS A 65 9.41 11.64 -4.47
CA LYS A 65 10.35 12.21 -5.43
C LYS A 65 10.44 13.72 -5.22
N PRO A 66 11.65 14.33 -5.16
CA PRO A 66 11.78 15.78 -5.13
C PRO A 66 11.03 16.43 -6.30
N GLY A 67 10.21 17.44 -6.01
CA GLY A 67 9.31 18.09 -6.97
C GLY A 67 7.94 17.41 -7.16
N TYR A 68 7.69 16.28 -6.51
CA TYR A 68 6.43 15.53 -6.58
C TYR A 68 5.91 15.12 -5.19
N ALA A 69 6.22 15.92 -4.17
CA ALA A 69 5.78 15.66 -2.79
C ALA A 69 4.28 15.90 -2.58
N SER A 70 3.64 16.64 -3.49
CA SER A 70 2.21 16.95 -3.43
C SER A 70 1.42 16.30 -4.57
N THR A 71 0.15 16.08 -4.28
CA THR A 71 -0.90 15.66 -5.21
C THR A 71 -2.16 16.51 -4.98
N GLN A 72 -3.23 16.22 -5.72
CA GLN A 72 -4.56 16.74 -5.43
C GLN A 72 -5.41 15.63 -4.81
N ASP A 73 -6.17 15.96 -3.77
CA ASP A 73 -7.23 15.07 -3.27
C ASP A 73 -8.46 15.10 -4.19
N ASP A 74 -9.49 14.33 -3.83
CA ASP A 74 -10.73 14.22 -4.61
C ASP A 74 -11.50 15.55 -4.70
N ASP A 75 -11.25 16.49 -3.78
CA ASP A 75 -11.81 17.85 -3.77
C ASP A 75 -10.92 18.86 -4.54
N GLY A 76 -9.83 18.38 -5.16
CA GLY A 76 -8.86 19.19 -5.90
C GLY A 76 -7.89 19.97 -5.03
N ARG A 77 -7.88 19.74 -3.71
CA ARG A 77 -7.01 20.45 -2.76
C ARG A 77 -5.62 19.80 -2.72
N PRO A 78 -4.56 20.60 -2.53
CA PRO A 78 -3.22 20.06 -2.34
C PRO A 78 -3.17 19.12 -1.13
N ALA A 79 -2.58 17.94 -1.32
CA ALA A 79 -2.31 16.97 -0.27
C ALA A 79 -0.89 16.43 -0.41
N GLU A 80 -0.20 16.16 0.69
CA GLU A 80 1.07 15.45 0.62
C GLU A 80 0.87 13.99 0.21
N VAL A 81 1.76 13.47 -0.64
CA VAL A 81 1.64 12.11 -1.18
C VAL A 81 1.67 11.06 -0.07
N THR A 82 2.58 11.20 0.89
CA THR A 82 2.71 10.27 2.03
C THR A 82 1.49 10.33 2.95
N GLU A 83 0.98 11.52 3.26
CA GLU A 83 -0.24 11.69 4.06
C GLU A 83 -1.48 11.13 3.36
N ALA A 84 -1.58 11.31 2.03
CA ALA A 84 -2.68 10.79 1.25
C ALA A 84 -2.67 9.26 1.17
N VAL A 85 -1.49 8.66 0.98
CA VAL A 85 -1.28 7.20 1.05
C VAL A 85 -1.65 6.69 2.45
N GLU A 86 -1.09 7.30 3.50
CA GLU A 86 -1.34 6.94 4.89
C GLU A 86 -2.83 6.96 5.22
N ARG A 87 -3.50 8.06 4.90
CA ARG A 87 -4.94 8.23 5.15
C ARG A 87 -5.75 7.11 4.50
N GLN A 88 -5.48 6.78 3.24
CA GLN A 88 -6.20 5.71 2.55
C GLN A 88 -5.99 4.34 3.21
N ILE A 89 -4.75 4.01 3.59
CA ILE A 89 -4.45 2.73 4.26
C ILE A 89 -5.15 2.67 5.63
N ARG A 90 -5.12 3.76 6.40
CA ARG A 90 -5.82 3.85 7.70
C ARG A 90 -7.33 3.71 7.55
N THR A 91 -7.94 4.38 6.57
CA THR A 91 -9.38 4.28 6.29
C THR A 91 -9.78 2.84 5.94
N ALA A 92 -8.89 2.07 5.31
CA ALA A 92 -9.12 0.66 4.94
C ALA A 92 -8.54 -0.36 5.95
N ALA A 93 -8.27 0.05 7.19
CA ALA A 93 -7.71 -0.84 8.20
C ALA A 93 -8.60 -2.06 8.52
N ASP A 94 -9.92 -1.99 8.30
CA ASP A 94 -10.84 -3.12 8.42
C ASP A 94 -10.51 -4.28 7.45
N VAL A 95 -10.09 -3.94 6.22
CA VAL A 95 -9.64 -4.93 5.22
C VAL A 95 -8.41 -5.67 5.75
N LEU A 96 -7.45 -4.94 6.29
CA LEU A 96 -6.23 -5.53 6.87
C LEU A 96 -6.55 -6.40 8.09
N ARG A 97 -7.45 -5.95 8.97
CA ARG A 97 -7.87 -6.73 10.15
C ARG A 97 -8.55 -8.04 9.76
N THR A 98 -9.33 -8.04 8.69
CA THR A 98 -9.96 -9.26 8.16
C THR A 98 -8.90 -10.26 7.72
N VAL A 99 -7.93 -9.83 6.91
CA VAL A 99 -6.82 -10.70 6.46
C VAL A 99 -5.96 -11.18 7.64
N ALA A 100 -5.64 -10.31 8.60
CA ALA A 100 -4.85 -10.66 9.78
C ALA A 100 -5.53 -11.70 10.70
N SER A 101 -6.87 -11.73 10.67
CA SER A 101 -7.70 -12.61 11.51
C SER A 101 -8.01 -13.95 10.85
N ASP A 102 -7.84 -14.06 9.52
CA ASP A 102 -8.08 -15.29 8.78
C ASP A 102 -7.03 -16.36 9.14
N ARG A 103 -7.43 -17.33 9.97
CA ARG A 103 -6.57 -18.44 10.40
C ARG A 103 -6.50 -19.58 9.38
N SER A 104 -7.38 -19.56 8.38
CA SER A 104 -7.40 -20.57 7.31
C SER A 104 -6.35 -20.27 6.24
N ASP A 105 -5.93 -19.02 6.13
CA ASP A 105 -4.83 -18.60 5.24
C ASP A 105 -3.47 -18.93 5.88
N GLY A 106 -2.88 -20.05 5.45
CA GLY A 106 -1.52 -20.47 5.84
C GLY A 106 -0.40 -19.69 5.14
N SER A 107 -0.72 -18.71 4.30
CA SER A 107 0.28 -17.92 3.57
C SER A 107 0.87 -16.79 4.42
N PRO A 108 1.96 -16.14 3.97
CA PRO A 108 2.53 -14.97 4.64
C PRO A 108 1.57 -13.78 4.76
N ALA A 109 0.49 -13.71 3.98
CA ALA A 109 -0.43 -12.57 3.93
C ALA A 109 -0.98 -12.20 5.31
N ARG A 110 -1.32 -13.18 6.14
CA ARG A 110 -1.81 -12.95 7.50
C ARG A 110 -0.79 -12.22 8.37
N LYS A 111 0.49 -12.61 8.28
CA LYS A 111 1.58 -11.96 9.03
C LYS A 111 1.80 -10.55 8.48
N MET A 112 1.89 -10.39 7.17
CA MET A 112 2.12 -9.08 6.53
C MET A 112 1.02 -8.07 6.86
N ALA A 113 -0.25 -8.50 6.90
CA ALA A 113 -1.36 -7.64 7.31
C ALA A 113 -1.24 -7.21 8.79
N LYS A 114 -0.77 -8.09 9.68
CA LYS A 114 -0.48 -7.74 11.08
C LYS A 114 0.68 -6.77 11.20
N ASP A 115 1.75 -6.99 10.45
CA ASP A 115 2.93 -6.11 10.44
C ASP A 115 2.53 -4.71 9.97
N LEU A 116 1.72 -4.61 8.91
CA LEU A 116 1.23 -3.32 8.42
C LEU A 116 0.33 -2.62 9.46
N LEU A 117 -0.60 -3.35 10.09
CA LEU A 117 -1.42 -2.80 11.18
C LEU A 117 -0.57 -2.28 12.35
N ALA A 118 0.46 -3.03 12.76
CA ALA A 118 1.36 -2.59 13.82
C ALA A 118 2.13 -1.31 13.44
N LEU A 119 2.53 -1.16 12.18
CA LEU A 119 3.14 0.06 11.68
C LEU A 119 2.16 1.25 11.69
N LEU A 120 0.89 1.03 11.35
CA LEU A 120 -0.15 2.06 11.47
C LEU A 120 -0.32 2.52 12.92
N ASP A 121 -0.30 1.58 13.87
CA ASP A 121 -0.47 1.86 15.30
C ASP A 121 0.77 2.51 15.92
N ALA A 122 1.97 2.29 15.35
CA ALA A 122 3.23 2.81 15.86
C ALA A 122 3.40 4.33 15.66
N GLY A 123 2.76 4.92 14.66
CA GLY A 123 2.83 6.35 14.40
C GLY A 123 2.48 6.73 12.97
N SER A 124 2.55 8.02 12.67
CA SER A 124 2.41 8.54 11.32
C SER A 124 3.66 8.28 10.47
N TRP A 125 3.49 8.35 9.15
CA TRP A 125 4.57 8.19 8.19
C TRP A 125 5.74 9.13 8.47
N SER A 126 5.42 10.40 8.77
CA SER A 126 6.39 11.46 9.00
C SER A 126 7.19 11.26 10.29
N GLU A 127 6.54 10.78 11.36
CA GLU A 127 7.19 10.47 12.64
C GLU A 127 8.16 9.29 12.51
N LEU A 128 7.75 8.25 11.78
CA LEU A 128 8.57 7.07 11.53
C LEU A 128 9.75 7.36 10.60
N ALA A 129 9.56 8.24 9.61
CA ALA A 129 10.64 8.69 8.73
C ALA A 129 11.66 9.58 9.46
N ALA A 130 11.22 10.39 10.44
CA ALA A 130 12.10 11.25 11.23
C ALA A 130 12.90 10.51 12.32
N SER A 131 12.48 9.29 12.67
CA SER A 131 13.10 8.46 13.71
C SER A 131 14.19 7.51 13.18
N ARG A 132 14.57 7.64 11.90
CA ARG A 132 15.59 6.84 11.20
C ARG A 132 16.77 7.71 10.80
#